data_AF-A0A4P2QKA8-F1
#
_entry.id   AF-A0A4P2QKA8-F1
#
_cell.length_a   1.000
_cell.length_b   1.000
_cell.length_c   1.000
_cell.angle_alpha   90.00
_cell.angle_beta   90.00
_cell.angle_gamma   90.00
#
_symmetry.space_group_name_H-M   'P 1'
#
loop_
_entity.id
_entity.type
_entity.pdbx_description
1 polymer ?
#
loop_
_entity_poly.entity_id
_entity_poly.type
_entity_poly.pdbx_seq_one_letter_code
_entity_poly.pdbx_strand_id
1 'polypeptide(L)'
;MQENAGEAARERAARGLDRLDRPGRGLSPWARRVAWAAAEAMLCDEDERGELAPPGAEVCERAVAALDLSLGQASPETRRGFALLAACLELLPPFVIGAFSRMSRLPLGRRLAYLEALESSRSGLLAMLLVAFKVPMCIPAFEEGAELALTGLDRESTAARRRLPALRPAAGAPAAPRADAGEAPRAAPAARGDA
;
A
#
# COMPACT_ATOMS: atom_id res chain seq x y z
N MET A 1 15.63 -30.29 23.56
CA MET A 1 15.41 -28.82 23.71
C MET A 1 15.44 -28.06 22.37
N GLN A 2 15.98 -28.61 21.27
CA GLN A 2 16.02 -27.93 19.95
C GLN A 2 14.70 -27.95 19.15
N GLU A 3 13.79 -28.90 19.37
CA GLU A 3 12.49 -28.97 18.66
C GLU A 3 11.57 -27.77 18.93
N ASN A 4 11.57 -27.24 20.16
CA ASN A 4 10.76 -26.07 20.54
C ASN A 4 11.13 -24.78 19.77
N ALA A 5 12.36 -24.67 19.27
CA ALA A 5 12.81 -23.46 18.56
C ALA A 5 12.26 -23.38 17.13
N GLY A 6 12.12 -24.53 16.45
CA GLY A 6 11.59 -24.62 15.09
C GLY A 6 10.07 -24.40 15.06
N GLU A 7 9.36 -24.89 16.08
CA GLU A 7 7.92 -24.72 16.22
C GLU A 7 7.56 -23.26 16.54
N ALA A 8 8.31 -22.62 17.44
CA ALA A 8 8.15 -21.19 17.73
C ALA A 8 8.47 -20.28 16.52
N ALA A 9 9.43 -20.66 15.66
CA ALA A 9 9.73 -19.92 14.44
C ALA A 9 8.61 -20.05 13.39
N ARG A 10 8.05 -21.26 13.22
CA ARG A 10 6.90 -21.52 12.35
C ARG A 10 5.65 -20.80 12.85
N GLU A 11 5.43 -20.77 14.15
CA GLU A 11 4.30 -20.09 14.76
C GLU A 11 4.42 -18.56 14.61
N ARG A 12 5.62 -17.99 14.75
CA ARG A 12 5.87 -16.56 14.45
C ARG A 12 5.68 -16.23 12.97
N ALA A 13 6.12 -17.10 12.06
CA ALA A 13 5.91 -16.93 10.62
C ALA A 13 4.43 -17.02 10.24
N ALA A 14 3.71 -17.98 10.82
CA ALA A 14 2.26 -18.14 10.66
C ALA A 14 1.50 -16.93 11.21
N ARG A 15 1.83 -16.44 12.41
CA ARG A 15 1.28 -15.19 12.95
C ARG A 15 1.66 -13.96 12.12
N GLY A 16 2.80 -13.97 11.45
CA GLY A 16 3.23 -12.91 10.52
C GLY A 16 2.38 -12.88 9.25
N LEU A 17 2.09 -14.04 8.67
CA LEU A 17 1.17 -14.21 7.52
C LEU A 17 -0.27 -13.84 7.90
N ASP A 18 -0.75 -14.29 9.05
CA ASP A 18 -2.10 -14.01 9.56
C ASP A 18 -2.31 -12.51 9.90
N ARG A 19 -1.21 -11.77 10.11
CA ARG A 19 -1.22 -10.30 10.28
C ARG A 19 -1.26 -9.56 8.93
N LEU A 20 -0.69 -10.15 7.88
CA LEU A 20 -0.75 -9.63 6.50
C LEU A 20 -2.14 -9.84 5.88
N ASP A 21 -2.88 -10.85 6.36
CA ASP A 21 -4.23 -11.21 5.89
C ASP A 21 -5.37 -10.42 6.52
N ARG A 22 -5.13 -9.56 7.52
CA ARG A 22 -6.17 -8.64 8.01
C ARG A 22 -6.23 -7.40 7.11
N PRO A 23 -7.32 -7.18 6.35
CA PRO A 23 -7.52 -5.93 5.62
C PRO A 23 -7.87 -4.83 6.64
N GLY A 24 -6.86 -4.27 7.28
CA GLY A 24 -7.03 -3.04 8.06
C GLY A 24 -7.21 -1.87 7.10
N ARG A 25 -8.27 -1.09 7.25
CA ARG A 25 -8.35 0.22 6.58
C ARG A 25 -7.21 1.10 7.09
N GLY A 26 -6.44 1.69 6.17
CA GLY A 26 -5.32 2.57 6.48
C GLY A 26 -5.74 4.02 6.70
N LEU A 27 -6.81 4.45 6.04
CA LEU A 27 -7.34 5.80 6.08
C LEU A 27 -8.47 5.92 7.10
N SER A 28 -8.47 7.04 7.83
CA SER A 28 -9.66 7.47 8.56
C SER A 28 -10.75 7.95 7.60
N PRO A 29 -12.04 7.97 7.99
CA PRO A 29 -13.11 8.48 7.13
C PRO A 29 -12.89 9.92 6.66
N TRP A 30 -12.21 10.74 7.47
CA TRP A 30 -11.88 12.10 7.10
C TRP A 30 -10.73 12.15 6.07
N ALA A 31 -9.64 11.41 6.29
CA ALA A 31 -8.52 11.38 5.34
C ALA A 31 -8.94 10.77 4.00
N ARG A 32 -9.85 9.78 4.00
CA ARG A 32 -10.46 9.22 2.80
C ARG A 32 -11.23 10.25 1.98
N ARG A 33 -11.97 11.16 2.61
CA ARG A 33 -12.66 12.26 1.91
C ARG A 33 -11.68 13.25 1.27
N VAL A 34 -10.58 13.56 1.96
CA VAL A 34 -9.53 14.43 1.42
C VAL A 34 -8.87 13.76 0.21
N ALA A 35 -8.52 12.48 0.33
CA ALA A 35 -7.94 11.70 -0.77
C ALA A 35 -8.91 11.62 -1.97
N TRP A 36 -10.21 11.41 -1.73
CA TRP A 36 -11.22 11.44 -2.77
C TRP A 36 -11.28 12.79 -3.49
N ALA A 37 -11.34 13.89 -2.74
CA ALA A 37 -11.40 15.22 -3.33
C ALA A 37 -10.13 15.59 -4.12
N ALA A 38 -8.97 15.09 -3.67
CA ALA A 38 -7.72 15.20 -4.40
C ALA A 38 -7.74 14.37 -5.70
N ALA A 39 -8.15 13.10 -5.61
CA ALA A 39 -8.25 12.21 -6.77
C ALA A 39 -9.19 12.79 -7.84
N GLU A 40 -10.38 13.24 -7.43
CA GLU A 40 -11.36 13.85 -8.33
C GLU A 40 -10.80 15.08 -9.05
N ALA A 41 -10.00 15.90 -8.36
CA ALA A 41 -9.38 17.10 -8.94
C ALA A 41 -8.11 16.81 -9.75
N MET A 42 -7.39 15.71 -9.49
CA MET A 42 -6.20 15.33 -10.27
C MET A 42 -6.54 14.54 -11.53
N LEU A 43 -7.69 13.86 -11.52
CA LEU A 43 -8.13 12.96 -12.59
C LEU A 43 -9.32 13.52 -13.38
N CYS A 44 -9.74 14.76 -13.11
CA CYS A 44 -10.72 15.44 -13.95
C CYS A 44 -10.14 15.72 -15.34
N ASP A 45 -11.02 15.79 -16.32
CA ASP A 45 -10.69 16.02 -17.72
C ASP A 45 -11.66 17.04 -18.32
N GLU A 46 -11.41 17.46 -19.55
CA GLU A 46 -12.31 18.31 -20.31
C GLU A 46 -13.35 17.44 -21.05
N ASP A 47 -14.62 17.86 -21.02
CA ASP A 47 -15.67 17.24 -21.82
C ASP A 47 -15.59 17.68 -23.31
N GLU A 48 -16.52 17.18 -24.14
CA GLU A 48 -16.59 17.54 -25.57
C GLU A 48 -16.77 19.05 -25.82
N ARG A 49 -17.14 19.83 -24.80
CA ARG A 49 -17.35 21.28 -24.85
C ARG A 49 -16.16 22.06 -24.32
N GLY A 50 -15.11 21.38 -23.86
CA GLY A 50 -13.95 21.99 -23.20
C GLY A 50 -14.21 22.40 -21.76
N GLU A 51 -15.30 21.93 -21.14
CA GLU A 51 -15.63 22.23 -19.75
C GLU A 51 -15.07 21.16 -18.82
N LEU A 52 -14.67 21.56 -17.61
CA LEU A 52 -14.08 20.64 -16.65
C LEU A 52 -15.12 19.63 -16.13
N ALA A 53 -14.92 18.36 -16.43
CA ALA A 53 -15.74 17.26 -16.00
C ALA A 53 -15.03 16.39 -14.94
N PRO A 54 -15.74 15.95 -13.87
CA PRO A 54 -15.16 15.04 -12.91
C PRO A 54 -14.91 13.66 -13.55
N PRO A 55 -13.92 12.91 -13.06
CA PRO A 55 -13.72 11.52 -13.49
C PRO A 55 -14.91 10.64 -13.10
N GLY A 56 -15.02 9.48 -13.74
CA GLY A 56 -15.95 8.44 -13.30
C GLY A 56 -15.69 8.04 -11.84
N ALA A 57 -16.75 7.88 -11.04
CA ALA A 57 -16.64 7.57 -9.61
C ALA A 57 -15.81 6.31 -9.32
N GLU A 58 -15.86 5.32 -10.22
CA GLU A 58 -15.07 4.08 -10.13
C GLU A 58 -13.55 4.34 -10.20
N VAL A 59 -13.11 5.36 -10.95
CA VAL A 59 -11.69 5.73 -11.05
C VAL A 59 -11.20 6.30 -9.71
N CYS A 60 -11.99 7.21 -9.11
CA CYS A 60 -11.71 7.75 -7.78
C CYS A 60 -11.73 6.67 -6.70
N GLU A 61 -12.71 5.76 -6.72
CA GLU A 61 -12.79 4.67 -5.76
C GLU A 61 -11.60 3.73 -5.87
N ARG A 62 -11.18 3.33 -7.07
CA ARG A 62 -9.96 2.53 -7.28
C ARG A 62 -8.72 3.23 -6.72
N ALA A 63 -8.53 4.51 -7.06
CA ALA A 63 -7.40 5.30 -6.59
C ALA A 63 -7.33 5.38 -5.06
N VAL A 64 -8.47 5.70 -4.43
CA VAL A 64 -8.57 5.85 -2.97
C VAL A 64 -8.48 4.49 -2.26
N ALA A 65 -9.07 3.43 -2.81
CA ALA A 65 -9.03 2.09 -2.23
C ALA A 65 -7.60 1.51 -2.25
N ALA A 66 -6.86 1.70 -3.33
CA ALA A 66 -5.46 1.29 -3.43
C ALA A 66 -4.57 2.02 -2.42
N LEU A 67 -4.79 3.33 -2.24
CA LEU A 67 -4.12 4.11 -1.20
C LEU A 67 -4.50 3.62 0.22
N ASP A 68 -5.79 3.38 0.48
CA ASP A 68 -6.30 2.87 1.76
C ASP A 68 -5.68 1.52 2.12
N LEU A 69 -5.59 0.60 1.15
CA LEU A 69 -4.97 -0.71 1.29
C LEU A 69 -3.47 -0.58 1.59
N SER A 70 -2.77 0.26 0.82
CA SER A 70 -1.32 0.49 0.99
C SER A 70 -1.00 1.03 2.39
N LEU A 71 -1.82 1.96 2.89
CA LEU A 71 -1.69 2.50 4.25
C LEU A 71 -2.13 1.52 5.34
N GLY A 72 -3.06 0.61 5.02
CA GLY A 72 -3.50 -0.47 5.89
C GLY A 72 -2.35 -1.42 6.25
N GLN A 73 -1.51 -1.71 5.25
CA GLN A 73 -0.30 -2.53 5.35
C GLN A 73 0.90 -1.77 5.95
N ALA A 74 0.84 -0.44 5.99
CA ALA A 74 1.95 0.39 6.45
C ALA A 74 2.12 0.42 7.99
N SER A 75 3.26 0.94 8.44
CA SER A 75 3.52 1.15 9.86
C SER A 75 2.56 2.18 10.49
N PRO A 76 2.32 2.15 11.81
CA PRO A 76 1.53 3.18 12.48
C PRO A 76 2.09 4.60 12.30
N GLU A 77 3.41 4.73 12.21
CA GLU A 77 4.08 6.01 11.99
C GLU A 77 3.78 6.56 10.58
N THR A 78 3.88 5.71 9.56
CA THR A 78 3.50 6.06 8.18
C THR A 78 2.05 6.51 8.09
N ARG A 79 1.12 5.82 8.76
CA ARG A 79 -0.30 6.21 8.80
C ARG A 79 -0.50 7.59 9.45
N ARG A 80 0.22 7.88 10.54
CA ARG A 80 0.19 9.20 11.20
C ARG A 80 0.77 10.29 10.29
N GLY A 81 1.88 10.00 9.64
CA GLY A 81 2.48 10.90 8.64
C GLY A 81 1.50 11.22 7.52
N PHE A 82 0.82 10.22 6.97
CA PHE A 82 -0.20 10.45 5.94
C PHE A 82 -1.39 11.25 6.45
N ALA A 83 -1.85 11.01 7.70
CA ALA A 83 -2.90 11.83 8.29
C ALA A 83 -2.50 13.30 8.43
N LEU A 84 -1.22 13.58 8.76
CA LEU A 84 -0.68 14.93 8.78
C LEU A 84 -0.63 15.54 7.38
N LEU A 85 -0.16 14.79 6.37
CA LEU A 85 -0.16 15.24 4.98
C LEU A 85 -1.58 15.57 4.50
N ALA A 86 -2.58 14.75 4.84
CA ALA A 86 -3.99 15.03 4.54
C ALA A 86 -4.48 16.31 5.23
N ALA A 87 -3.99 16.60 6.43
CA ALA A 87 -4.34 17.83 7.14
C ALA A 87 -3.70 19.06 6.49
N CYS A 88 -2.44 18.95 6.08
CA CYS A 88 -1.77 19.99 5.32
C CYS A 88 -2.52 20.27 4.01
N LEU A 89 -2.83 19.23 3.22
CA LEU A 89 -3.53 19.39 1.94
C LEU A 89 -4.94 19.99 2.11
N GLU A 90 -5.67 19.56 3.14
CA GLU A 90 -7.02 20.07 3.42
C GLU A 90 -7.04 21.55 3.83
N LEU A 91 -6.01 22.02 4.54
CA LEU A 91 -5.97 23.34 5.19
C LEU A 91 -5.13 24.40 4.46
N LEU A 92 -4.35 24.02 3.45
CA LEU A 92 -3.50 24.97 2.72
C LEU A 92 -4.17 25.91 1.71
N PRO A 93 -5.40 25.71 1.19
CA PRO A 93 -5.97 26.60 0.19
C PRO A 93 -5.95 28.11 0.51
N PRO A 94 -6.14 28.57 1.76
CA PRO A 94 -6.03 29.99 2.11
C PRO A 94 -4.63 30.58 1.85
N PHE A 95 -3.59 29.76 1.95
CA PHE A 95 -2.20 30.20 1.79
C PHE A 95 -1.69 30.10 0.35
N VAL A 96 -2.24 29.16 -0.44
CA VAL A 96 -1.78 28.91 -1.81
C VAL A 96 -2.59 29.71 -2.83
N ILE A 97 -3.93 29.73 -2.70
CA ILE A 97 -4.84 30.39 -3.65
C ILE A 97 -5.73 31.46 -3.00
N GLY A 98 -5.49 31.80 -1.72
CA GLY A 98 -6.29 32.82 -1.01
C GLY A 98 -7.73 32.41 -0.72
N ALA A 99 -8.09 31.12 -0.86
CA ALA A 99 -9.45 30.65 -0.66
C ALA A 99 -9.68 30.22 0.80
N PHE A 100 -10.52 30.94 1.54
CA PHE A 100 -10.92 30.62 2.92
C PHE A 100 -11.91 29.44 3.01
N SER A 101 -11.55 28.31 2.43
CA SER A 101 -12.27 27.05 2.52
C SER A 101 -11.28 25.90 2.65
N ARG A 102 -11.80 24.71 2.91
CA ARG A 102 -10.99 23.48 2.90
C ARG A 102 -10.91 22.93 1.49
N MET A 103 -9.82 22.24 1.16
CA MET A 103 -9.62 21.70 -0.18
C MET A 103 -10.81 20.82 -0.59
N SER A 104 -11.23 19.89 0.27
CA SER A 104 -12.35 18.97 -0.01
C SER A 104 -13.72 19.64 -0.22
N ARG A 105 -13.86 20.93 0.09
CA ARG A 105 -15.10 21.70 -0.05
C ARG A 105 -15.06 22.70 -1.20
N LEU A 106 -13.93 22.83 -1.89
CA LEU A 106 -13.81 23.73 -3.02
C LEU A 106 -14.52 23.14 -4.27
N PRO A 107 -15.10 23.99 -5.14
CA PRO A 107 -15.54 23.57 -6.47
C PRO A 107 -14.39 22.92 -7.25
N LEU A 108 -14.70 21.99 -8.16
CA LEU A 108 -13.70 21.19 -8.89
C LEU A 108 -12.60 22.05 -9.52
N GLY A 109 -12.96 23.08 -10.30
CA GLY A 109 -11.97 23.96 -10.94
C GLY A 109 -11.07 24.71 -9.95
N ARG A 110 -11.57 25.07 -8.76
CA ARG A 110 -10.72 25.68 -7.72
C ARG A 110 -9.84 24.67 -7.01
N ARG A 111 -10.26 23.41 -6.92
CA ARG A 111 -9.40 22.32 -6.44
C ARG A 111 -8.27 22.08 -7.42
N LEU A 112 -8.57 21.95 -8.71
CA LEU A 112 -7.57 21.78 -9.76
C LEU A 112 -6.53 22.90 -9.73
N ALA A 113 -6.98 24.16 -9.77
CA ALA A 113 -6.09 25.32 -9.69
C ALA A 113 -5.24 25.34 -8.40
N TYR A 114 -5.78 24.87 -7.27
CA TYR A 114 -5.01 24.72 -6.03
C TYR A 114 -3.91 23.65 -6.16
N LEU A 115 -4.23 22.48 -6.73
CA LEU A 115 -3.26 21.41 -6.90
C LEU A 115 -2.19 21.78 -7.93
N GLU A 116 -2.56 22.45 -9.03
CA GLU A 116 -1.61 23.00 -10.01
C GLU A 116 -0.67 24.01 -9.36
N ALA A 117 -1.20 24.91 -8.52
CA ALA A 117 -0.38 25.88 -7.78
C ALA A 117 0.59 25.21 -6.78
N LEU A 118 0.23 24.06 -6.20
CA LEU A 118 1.16 23.25 -5.41
C LEU A 118 2.24 22.63 -6.30
N GLU A 119 1.85 22.08 -7.45
CA GLU A 119 2.76 21.42 -8.41
C GLU A 119 3.79 22.40 -8.98
N SER A 120 3.36 23.61 -9.34
CA SER A 120 4.22 24.67 -9.89
C SER A 120 4.94 25.49 -8.82
N SER A 121 4.80 25.14 -7.54
CA SER A 121 5.39 25.92 -6.46
C SER A 121 6.92 25.85 -6.48
N ARG A 122 7.58 26.99 -6.23
CA ARG A 122 9.03 27.02 -6.01
C ARG A 122 9.45 26.34 -4.70
N SER A 123 8.51 26.14 -3.78
CA SER A 123 8.77 25.41 -2.54
C SER A 123 8.68 23.92 -2.79
N GLY A 124 9.82 23.24 -2.77
CA GLY A 124 9.88 21.78 -2.96
C GLY A 124 9.00 21.02 -1.97
N LEU A 125 8.78 21.52 -0.75
CA LEU A 125 7.88 20.89 0.22
C LEU A 125 6.42 20.91 -0.22
N LEU A 126 5.96 21.98 -0.88
CA LEU A 126 4.58 22.09 -1.38
C LEU A 126 4.35 21.18 -2.58
N ALA A 127 5.31 21.11 -3.49
CA ALA A 127 5.27 20.15 -4.59
C ALA A 127 5.30 18.71 -4.06
N MET A 128 6.19 18.41 -3.10
CA MET A 128 6.28 17.07 -2.51
C MET A 128 5.02 16.67 -1.74
N LEU A 129 4.31 17.63 -1.13
CA LEU A 129 3.00 17.36 -0.52
C LEU A 129 2.02 16.81 -1.55
N LEU A 130 1.91 17.43 -2.73
CA LEU A 130 1.06 16.92 -3.81
C LEU A 130 1.53 15.56 -4.30
N VAL A 131 2.83 15.39 -4.53
CA VAL A 131 3.43 14.13 -5.02
C VAL A 131 3.08 12.95 -4.12
N ALA A 132 3.05 13.16 -2.79
CA ALA A 132 2.70 12.12 -1.82
C ALA A 132 1.25 11.58 -1.98
N PHE A 133 0.38 12.35 -2.64
CA PHE A 133 -0.98 11.94 -3.00
C PHE A 133 -1.06 11.47 -4.45
N LYS A 134 -0.49 12.25 -5.37
CA LYS A 134 -0.57 12.03 -6.82
C LYS A 134 -0.01 10.67 -7.21
N VAL A 135 1.19 10.32 -6.77
CA VAL A 135 1.86 9.07 -7.16
C VAL A 135 1.07 7.82 -6.75
N PRO A 136 0.74 7.60 -5.46
CA PRO A 136 0.04 6.37 -5.07
C PRO A 136 -1.40 6.28 -5.58
N MET A 137 -2.02 7.37 -6.02
CA MET A 137 -3.40 7.36 -6.54
C MET A 137 -3.48 7.30 -8.06
N CYS A 138 -2.56 7.94 -8.79
CA CYS A 138 -2.58 7.92 -10.26
C CYS A 138 -2.20 6.55 -10.83
N ILE A 139 -1.25 5.83 -10.21
CA ILE A 139 -0.88 4.48 -10.66
C ILE A 139 -2.13 3.57 -10.75
N PRO A 140 -2.85 3.27 -9.65
CA PRO A 140 -4.02 2.40 -9.71
C PRO A 140 -5.18 2.95 -10.55
N ALA A 141 -5.29 4.28 -10.71
CA ALA A 141 -6.31 4.88 -11.58
C ALA A 141 -6.13 4.47 -13.05
N PHE A 142 -4.87 4.49 -13.54
CA PHE A 142 -4.54 4.23 -14.94
C PHE A 142 -4.14 2.76 -15.23
N GLU A 143 -4.06 1.90 -14.22
CA GLU A 143 -3.64 0.49 -14.38
C GLU A 143 -4.79 -0.47 -14.74
N GLU A 144 -6.05 -0.01 -14.82
CA GLU A 144 -7.22 -0.85 -15.16
C GLU A 144 -8.28 -0.10 -15.96
N GLY A 145 -9.05 -0.83 -16.76
CA GLY A 145 -10.26 -0.34 -17.42
C GLY A 145 -10.01 0.63 -18.58
N ALA A 146 -10.99 1.52 -18.84
CA ALA A 146 -10.95 2.47 -19.95
C ALA A 146 -9.74 3.42 -19.90
N GLU A 147 -9.29 3.77 -18.69
CA GLU A 147 -8.13 4.63 -18.48
C GLU A 147 -6.82 3.98 -18.93
N LEU A 148 -6.75 2.65 -18.91
CA LEU A 148 -5.59 1.93 -19.42
C LEU A 148 -5.49 2.04 -20.95
N ALA A 149 -6.64 2.14 -21.64
CA ALA A 149 -6.66 2.32 -23.09
C ALA A 149 -6.06 3.68 -23.51
N LEU A 150 -6.16 4.72 -22.67
CA LEU A 150 -5.52 6.02 -22.91
C LEU A 150 -3.98 5.92 -22.95
N THR A 151 -3.41 4.91 -22.31
CA THR A 151 -1.96 4.64 -22.35
C THR A 151 -1.51 3.82 -23.56
N GLY A 152 -2.44 3.47 -24.46
CA GLY A 152 -2.19 2.65 -25.65
C GLY A 152 -2.17 1.14 -25.38
N LEU A 153 -2.69 0.69 -24.23
CA LEU A 153 -2.74 -0.72 -23.84
C LEU A 153 -4.16 -1.27 -23.93
N ASP A 154 -4.37 -2.27 -24.79
CA ASP A 154 -5.68 -2.93 -25.00
C ASP A 154 -5.80 -4.20 -24.14
N ARG A 155 -5.83 -4.02 -22.82
CA ARG A 155 -6.02 -5.11 -21.83
C ARG A 155 -6.80 -4.58 -20.64
N GLU A 156 -7.50 -5.47 -19.92
CA GLU A 156 -8.34 -5.07 -18.77
C GLU A 156 -7.53 -4.50 -17.59
N SER A 157 -6.26 -4.93 -17.42
CA SER A 157 -5.37 -4.45 -16.37
C SER A 157 -3.89 -4.67 -16.72
N THR A 158 -3.00 -3.80 -16.22
CA THR A 158 -1.53 -4.01 -16.23
C THR A 158 -1.03 -4.85 -15.07
N ALA A 159 -1.85 -5.07 -14.04
CA ALA A 159 -1.56 -5.91 -12.90
C ALA A 159 -1.55 -7.39 -13.33
N ALA A 160 -0.50 -7.78 -14.04
CA ALA A 160 -0.26 -9.18 -14.33
C ALA A 160 -0.03 -9.89 -12.99
N ARG A 161 -0.97 -10.76 -12.58
CA ARG A 161 -0.65 -11.78 -11.57
C ARG A 161 0.55 -12.53 -12.10
N ARG A 162 1.71 -12.38 -11.46
CA ARG A 162 2.84 -13.29 -11.66
C ARG A 162 2.32 -14.68 -11.29
N ARG A 163 1.93 -15.48 -12.29
CA ARG A 163 1.68 -16.91 -12.12
C ARG A 163 3.03 -17.53 -11.82
N LEU A 164 3.43 -17.49 -10.55
CA LEU A 164 4.48 -18.36 -10.07
C LEU A 164 4.01 -19.78 -10.38
N PRO A 165 4.81 -20.61 -11.08
CA PRO A 165 4.53 -22.03 -11.14
C PRO A 165 4.30 -22.45 -9.70
N ALA A 166 3.09 -22.94 -9.38
CA ALA A 166 2.88 -23.57 -8.09
C ALA A 166 4.02 -24.58 -7.96
N LEU A 167 4.83 -24.45 -6.90
CA LEU A 167 5.78 -25.49 -6.54
C LEU A 167 4.93 -26.75 -6.45
N ARG A 168 5.00 -27.57 -7.49
CA ARG A 168 4.34 -28.86 -7.55
C ARG A 168 4.81 -29.52 -6.25
N PRO A 169 3.93 -29.84 -5.28
CA PRO A 169 4.37 -30.59 -4.12
C PRO A 169 5.10 -31.79 -4.71
N ALA A 170 6.38 -31.94 -4.35
CA ALA A 170 7.24 -32.96 -4.93
C ALA A 170 6.60 -34.31 -4.62
N ALA A 171 5.78 -34.80 -5.56
CA ALA A 171 5.24 -36.14 -5.55
C ALA A 171 6.44 -37.04 -5.77
N GLY A 172 7.01 -37.54 -4.68
CA GLY A 172 8.16 -38.42 -4.70
C GLY A 172 9.44 -37.90 -4.03
N ALA A 173 9.35 -37.04 -3.01
CA ALA A 173 10.43 -37.03 -2.03
C ALA A 173 10.37 -38.37 -1.27
N PRO A 174 11.38 -39.27 -1.39
CA PRO A 174 11.41 -40.49 -0.59
C PRO A 174 11.39 -40.10 0.89
N ALA A 175 10.53 -40.75 1.65
CA ALA A 175 10.51 -40.62 3.10
C ALA A 175 11.94 -40.82 3.62
N ALA A 176 12.49 -39.80 4.27
CA ALA A 176 13.78 -39.91 4.91
C ALA A 176 13.77 -41.14 5.83
N PRO A 177 14.75 -42.05 5.75
CA PRO A 177 14.78 -43.21 6.61
C PRO A 177 14.81 -42.74 8.05
N ARG A 178 13.84 -43.21 8.84
CA ARG A 178 13.89 -43.10 10.30
C ARG A 178 15.21 -43.73 10.73
N ALA A 179 16.11 -42.92 11.28
CA ALA A 179 17.29 -43.42 11.94
C ALA A 179 16.82 -44.18 13.19
N ASP A 180 16.69 -45.50 13.03
CA ASP A 180 16.55 -46.41 14.16
C ASP A 180 17.73 -46.21 15.10
N ALA A 181 17.39 -46.23 16.38
CA ALA A 181 18.29 -46.02 17.50
C ALA A 181 19.41 -47.08 17.49
N GLY A 182 20.58 -46.70 16.98
CA GLY A 182 21.85 -47.37 17.23
C GLY A 182 22.38 -46.99 18.60
N GLU A 183 22.16 -47.88 19.56
CA GLU A 183 22.72 -47.88 20.91
C GLU A 183 24.25 -47.62 20.91
N ALA A 184 24.69 -46.56 21.58
CA ALA A 184 26.10 -46.28 21.80
C ALA A 184 26.60 -47.00 23.07
N PRO A 185 27.78 -47.64 23.04
CA PRO A 185 28.30 -48.40 24.19
C PRO A 185 28.67 -47.48 25.35
N ARG A 186 28.23 -47.85 26.56
CA ARG A 186 28.58 -47.23 27.83
C ARG A 186 30.10 -47.24 28.05
N ALA A 187 30.70 -46.06 28.16
CA ALA A 187 32.04 -45.91 28.73
C ALA A 187 31.99 -46.01 30.26
N ALA A 188 32.86 -46.85 30.82
CA ALA A 188 32.99 -47.11 32.25
C ALA A 188 33.58 -45.90 33.03
N PRO A 189 33.24 -45.74 34.32
CA PRO A 189 33.75 -44.64 35.14
C PRO A 189 35.22 -44.86 35.53
N ALA A 190 36.08 -43.89 35.21
CA ALA A 190 37.45 -43.84 35.70
C ALA A 190 37.45 -43.45 37.19
N ALA A 191 38.16 -44.27 37.97
CA ALA A 191 38.26 -44.21 39.42
C ALA A 191 38.98 -42.94 39.92
N ARG A 192 38.60 -42.56 41.15
CA ARG A 192 39.30 -41.63 42.03
C ARG A 192 40.77 -42.03 42.21
N GLY A 193 41.64 -41.03 42.27
CA GLY A 193 43.00 -41.15 42.80
C GLY A 193 43.37 -39.85 43.51
N ASP A 194 43.37 -39.91 44.83
CA ASP A 194 43.91 -38.88 45.73
C ASP A 194 45.43 -38.78 45.59
N ALA A 195 45.94 -37.55 45.60
CA ALA A 195 47.20 -37.13 46.21
C ALA A 195 47.21 -35.61 46.39
#